data_AF-A0A972TI82-F1
#
_entry.id   AF-A0A972TI82-F1
#
_cell.length_a   1.000
_cell.length_b   1.000
_cell.length_c   1.000
_cell.angle_alpha   90.00
_cell.angle_beta   90.00
_cell.angle_gamma   90.00
#
_symmetry.space_group_name_H-M   'P 1'
#
loop_
_entity.id
_entity.type
_entity.pdbx_description
1 polymer ?
#
loop_
_entity_poly.entity_id
_entity_poly.type
_entity_poly.pdbx_seq_one_letter_code
_entity_poly.pdbx_strand_id
1 'polypeptide(L)'
;MKSINTIEELEKIREEIVSSRDPDKPCITICSGTGCHAFGCEKVTKAFREELKKQGLEGRIDIRTTGCHGFCEKGPVVVINPQNIFYQSVKPEDTEEIVSETLLKNNVIDRLLYTHLQTGEKVIKEEDVPFYKGQMRVIFGNNGKIDPTIIEDYIAIGGYTALAKVLTDFSPAEIIDSIKKSRLRGRGGGGFPAGIKWESCRDAPGDKHYVVCNADEGDPGAYMDRSLLEGNPHSVLEGMMIGAYAIGSDEGYIYVRNEYPIAVKNVGIAIYQLRECGLLGANILGTGFKFDIMVNRGGGAFVCGESTALMASLEGQAGEPRAKHIHT
;
A
#
# COMPACT_ATOMS: atom_id res chain seq x y z
N MET A 1 -12.74 -10.62 10.67
CA MET A 1 -13.66 -9.51 10.31
C MET A 1 -15.03 -10.08 9.93
N LYS A 2 -16.12 -9.33 10.08
CA LYS A 2 -17.44 -9.74 9.55
C LYS A 2 -17.48 -9.57 8.02
N SER A 3 -18.35 -10.32 7.35
CA SER A 3 -18.65 -10.11 5.93
C SER A 3 -19.32 -8.73 5.73
N ILE A 4 -18.98 -8.08 4.62
CA ILE A 4 -19.42 -6.75 4.20
C ILE A 4 -20.21 -6.92 2.91
N ASN A 5 -21.54 -6.87 3.02
CA ASN A 5 -22.45 -7.14 1.91
C ASN A 5 -23.10 -5.88 1.37
N THR A 6 -23.04 -4.75 2.09
CA THR A 6 -23.58 -3.47 1.61
C THR A 6 -22.63 -2.31 1.92
N ILE A 7 -22.86 -1.16 1.28
CA ILE A 7 -22.13 0.07 1.55
C ILE A 7 -22.36 0.55 2.99
N GLU A 8 -23.58 0.46 3.50
CA GLU A 8 -23.91 0.84 4.88
C GLU A 8 -23.18 -0.03 5.89
N GLU A 9 -23.00 -1.33 5.60
CA GLU A 9 -22.19 -2.23 6.43
C GLU A 9 -20.71 -1.84 6.41
N LEU A 10 -20.14 -1.47 5.25
CA LEU A 10 -18.76 -0.99 5.16
C LEU A 10 -18.55 0.26 6.02
N GLU A 11 -19.44 1.25 5.89
CA GLU A 11 -19.37 2.49 6.64
C GLU A 11 -19.54 2.26 8.15
N LYS A 12 -20.49 1.41 8.55
CA LYS A 12 -20.66 1.02 9.95
C LYS A 12 -19.42 0.33 10.51
N ILE A 13 -18.83 -0.60 9.77
CA ILE A 13 -17.60 -1.27 10.20
C ILE A 13 -16.45 -0.27 10.32
N ARG A 14 -16.34 0.70 9.40
CA ARG A 14 -15.35 1.77 9.52
C ARG A 14 -15.56 2.57 10.79
N GLU A 15 -16.79 2.98 11.10
CA GLU A 15 -17.12 3.71 12.33
C GLU A 15 -16.82 2.89 13.59
N GLU A 16 -17.14 1.59 13.60
CA GLU A 16 -16.79 0.67 14.68
C GLU A 16 -15.27 0.57 14.88
N ILE A 17 -14.50 0.42 13.79
CA ILE A 17 -13.04 0.36 13.85
C ILE A 17 -12.47 1.67 14.37
N VAL A 18 -12.91 2.82 13.84
CA VAL A 18 -12.40 4.13 14.24
C VAL A 18 -12.76 4.44 15.69
N SER A 19 -13.99 4.18 16.11
CA SER A 19 -14.43 4.40 17.50
C SER A 19 -13.78 3.47 18.52
N SER A 20 -13.35 2.27 18.09
CA SER A 20 -12.58 1.35 18.93
C SER A 20 -11.12 1.76 19.13
N ARG A 21 -10.59 2.64 18.27
CA ARG A 21 -9.21 3.15 18.34
C ARG A 21 -9.20 4.42 19.17
N ASP A 22 -8.44 4.39 20.25
CA ASP A 22 -8.13 5.59 21.02
C ASP A 22 -7.08 6.43 20.26
N PRO A 23 -7.43 7.64 19.78
CA PRO A 23 -6.51 8.49 19.02
C PRO A 23 -5.33 9.02 19.84
N ASP A 24 -5.47 9.08 21.17
CA ASP A 24 -4.44 9.57 22.09
C ASP A 24 -3.56 8.45 22.63
N LYS A 25 -3.93 7.18 22.35
CA LYS A 25 -3.14 6.03 22.75
C LYS A 25 -1.79 6.02 22.02
N PRO A 26 -0.67 5.98 22.75
CA PRO A 26 0.64 5.98 22.13
C PRO A 26 0.83 4.78 21.19
N CYS A 27 1.35 5.06 20.00
CA CYS A 27 1.63 4.02 19.01
C CYS A 27 3.02 4.20 18.39
N ILE A 28 3.84 3.16 18.50
CA ILE A 28 5.14 3.04 17.88
C ILE A 28 4.94 2.50 16.46
N THR A 29 5.10 3.35 15.44
CA THR A 29 5.11 2.87 14.05
C THR A 29 6.55 2.60 13.61
N ILE A 30 6.79 1.39 13.11
CA ILE A 30 8.12 0.93 12.71
C ILE A 30 8.07 0.64 11.21
N CYS A 31 8.91 1.33 10.44
CA CYS A 31 9.02 1.10 9.00
C CYS A 31 9.51 -0.33 8.73
N SER A 32 8.68 -1.13 8.05
CA SER A 32 8.95 -2.52 7.69
C SER A 32 9.03 -2.72 6.17
N GLY A 33 9.42 -1.68 5.42
CA GLY A 33 9.75 -1.83 4.00
C GLY A 33 11.10 -2.53 3.79
N THR A 34 11.34 -3.08 2.60
CA THR A 34 12.60 -3.80 2.26
C THR A 34 13.88 -3.07 2.71
N GLY A 35 13.95 -1.74 2.55
CA GLY A 35 15.10 -0.95 3.00
C GLY A 35 15.34 -1.05 4.52
N CYS A 36 14.30 -0.94 5.33
CA CYS A 36 14.42 -1.07 6.79
C CYS A 36 14.61 -2.53 7.25
N HIS A 37 14.12 -3.51 6.50
CA HIS A 37 14.49 -4.92 6.72
C HIS A 37 16.00 -5.13 6.55
N ALA A 38 16.61 -4.53 5.53
CA ALA A 38 18.06 -4.58 5.33
C ALA A 38 18.84 -3.97 6.51
N PHE A 39 18.28 -2.96 7.19
CA PHE A 39 18.84 -2.38 8.41
C PHE A 39 18.40 -3.07 9.72
N GLY A 40 17.66 -4.18 9.64
CA GLY A 40 17.32 -4.99 10.82
C GLY A 40 16.10 -4.53 11.62
N CYS A 41 15.11 -3.87 11.00
CA CYS A 41 13.88 -3.42 11.67
C CYS A 41 13.10 -4.54 12.38
N GLU A 42 13.22 -5.80 11.95
CA GLU A 42 12.61 -6.94 12.63
C GLU A 42 13.14 -7.13 14.05
N LYS A 43 14.46 -6.93 14.24
CA LYS A 43 15.10 -7.01 15.56
C LYS A 43 14.62 -5.87 16.46
N VAL A 44 14.50 -4.67 15.89
CA VAL A 44 13.96 -3.49 16.59
C VAL A 44 12.51 -3.73 17.02
N THR A 45 11.67 -4.24 16.12
CA THR A 45 10.27 -4.57 16.41
C THR A 45 10.16 -5.61 17.52
N LYS A 46 10.97 -6.67 17.46
CA LYS A 46 11.01 -7.70 18.48
C LYS A 46 11.43 -7.11 19.84
N ALA A 47 12.49 -6.30 19.86
CA ALA A 47 12.97 -5.66 21.09
C ALA A 47 11.92 -4.73 21.71
N PHE A 48 11.18 -3.94 20.92
CA PHE A 48 10.05 -3.16 21.44
C PHE A 48 8.96 -4.03 22.06
N ARG A 49 8.57 -5.13 21.41
CA ARG A 49 7.55 -6.05 21.96
C ARG A 49 8.01 -6.64 23.30
N GLU A 50 9.27 -7.07 23.38
CA GLU A 50 9.87 -7.62 24.60
C GLU A 50 9.94 -6.58 25.72
N GLU A 51 10.31 -5.34 25.40
CA GLU A 51 10.41 -4.25 26.37
C GLU A 51 9.04 -3.81 26.89
N LEU A 52 8.04 -3.66 26.02
CA LEU A 52 6.67 -3.36 26.45
C LEU A 52 6.12 -4.44 27.37
N LYS A 53 6.41 -5.72 27.08
CA LYS A 53 6.04 -6.83 27.95
C LYS A 53 6.76 -6.80 29.30
N LYS A 54 8.08 -6.57 29.28
CA LYS A 54 8.91 -6.46 30.50
C LYS A 54 8.41 -5.36 31.44
N GLN A 55 7.97 -4.22 30.89
CA GLN A 55 7.46 -3.09 31.66
C GLN A 55 5.94 -3.15 31.94
N GLY A 56 5.23 -4.20 31.51
CA GLY A 56 3.79 -4.33 31.73
C GLY A 56 2.94 -3.29 30.97
N LEU A 57 3.43 -2.85 29.80
CA LEU A 57 2.81 -1.84 28.95
C LEU A 57 2.06 -2.44 27.75
N GLU A 58 2.01 -3.77 27.63
CA GLU A 58 1.20 -4.48 26.63
C GLU A 58 -0.27 -4.00 26.71
N GLY A 59 -0.83 -3.58 25.57
CA GLY A 59 -2.19 -3.06 25.48
C GLY A 59 -2.34 -1.58 25.88
N ARG A 60 -1.37 -0.96 26.55
CA ARG A 60 -1.34 0.50 26.80
C ARG A 60 -0.64 1.27 25.68
N ILE A 61 0.38 0.66 25.07
CA ILE A 61 1.13 1.21 23.94
C ILE A 61 1.03 0.22 22.78
N ASP A 62 0.65 0.72 21.61
CA ASP A 62 0.54 -0.09 20.41
C ASP A 62 1.87 -0.11 19.64
N ILE A 63 2.16 -1.23 18.97
CA ILE A 63 3.24 -1.34 18.00
C ILE A 63 2.63 -1.69 16.66
N ARG A 64 2.91 -0.89 15.64
CA ARG A 64 2.48 -1.14 14.27
C ARG A 64 3.70 -1.28 13.36
N THR A 65 3.82 -2.44 12.72
CA THR A 65 4.78 -2.66 11.64
C THR A 65 4.19 -2.18 10.34
N THR A 66 4.67 -1.04 9.86
CA THR A 66 4.04 -0.34 8.75
C THR A 66 4.77 -0.57 7.43
N GLY A 67 4.18 -0.09 6.33
CA GLY A 67 4.88 0.01 5.06
C GLY A 67 6.13 0.90 5.08
N CYS A 68 6.75 1.04 3.91
CA CYS A 68 7.93 1.88 3.75
C CYS A 68 7.61 3.36 4.02
N HIS A 69 8.42 4.02 4.85
CA HIS A 69 8.34 5.46 5.12
C HIS A 69 9.13 6.31 4.14
N GLY A 70 9.96 5.73 3.28
CA GLY A 70 10.68 6.41 2.20
C GLY A 70 12.11 6.84 2.53
N PHE A 71 12.43 7.22 3.78
CA PHE A 71 13.77 7.70 4.14
C PHE A 71 14.74 6.54 4.46
N CYS A 72 14.95 5.65 3.49
CA CYS A 72 15.67 4.39 3.67
C CYS A 72 17.10 4.55 4.19
N GLU A 73 17.81 5.63 3.82
CA GLU A 73 19.18 5.93 4.29
C GLU A 73 19.26 6.08 5.82
N LYS A 74 18.15 6.44 6.46
CA LYS A 74 18.04 6.66 7.91
C LYS A 74 17.33 5.52 8.63
N GLY A 75 17.19 4.35 7.98
CA GLY A 75 16.58 3.16 8.56
C GLY A 75 17.40 2.53 9.70
N PRO A 76 16.76 1.76 10.61
CA PRO A 76 15.32 1.64 10.81
C PRO A 76 14.70 2.95 11.32
N VAL A 77 13.60 3.36 10.69
CA VAL A 77 12.83 4.55 11.08
C VAL A 77 11.70 4.14 12.02
N VAL A 78 11.55 4.91 13.11
CA VAL A 78 10.48 4.76 14.09
C VAL A 78 9.80 6.10 14.29
N VAL A 79 8.46 6.11 14.29
CA VAL A 79 7.67 7.31 14.60
C VAL A 79 6.78 7.04 15.81
N ILE A 80 6.83 7.94 16.79
CA ILE A 80 6.00 7.86 18.01
C ILE A 80 4.77 8.76 17.84
N ASN A 81 3.60 8.12 17.81
CA ASN A 81 2.30 8.79 17.72
C ASN A 81 1.69 8.94 19.11
N PRO A 82 0.85 9.97 19.36
CA PRO A 82 0.38 10.99 18.41
C PRO A 82 1.32 12.20 18.21
N GLN A 83 2.45 12.27 18.90
CA GLN A 83 3.36 13.43 18.85
C GLN A 83 4.14 13.55 17.53
N ASN A 84 4.08 12.54 16.66
CA ASN A 84 4.84 12.39 15.42
C ASN A 84 6.36 12.49 15.60
N ILE A 85 6.90 12.05 16.74
CA ILE A 85 8.34 12.14 17.00
C ILE A 85 9.06 11.16 16.09
N PHE A 86 9.98 11.66 15.27
CA PHE A 86 10.76 10.89 14.31
C PHE A 86 12.12 10.49 14.90
N TYR A 87 12.34 9.18 15.01
CA TYR A 87 13.63 8.59 15.35
C TYR A 87 14.22 7.84 14.17
N GLN A 88 15.50 8.10 13.91
CA GLN A 88 16.26 7.48 12.83
C GLN A 88 17.33 6.52 13.35
N SER A 89 17.72 5.57 12.50
CA SER A 89 18.78 4.59 12.75
C SER A 89 18.63 3.87 14.09
N VAL A 90 17.38 3.60 14.48
CA VAL A 90 17.04 2.99 15.76
C VAL A 90 17.56 1.56 15.80
N LYS A 91 18.22 1.21 16.89
CA LYS A 91 18.74 -0.13 17.15
C LYS A 91 17.95 -0.83 18.24
N PRO A 92 18.03 -2.17 18.35
CA PRO A 92 17.37 -2.91 19.43
C PRO A 92 17.71 -2.38 20.82
N GLU A 93 18.95 -1.93 21.04
CA GLU A 93 19.43 -1.41 22.34
C GLU A 93 18.80 -0.06 22.71
N ASP A 94 18.25 0.67 21.75
CA ASP A 94 17.61 1.97 21.99
C ASP A 94 16.18 1.82 22.54
N THR A 95 15.59 0.63 22.45
CA THR A 95 14.16 0.41 22.76
C THR A 95 13.81 0.67 24.22
N GLU A 96 14.68 0.27 25.16
CA GLU A 96 14.50 0.55 26.60
C GLU A 96 14.49 2.04 26.91
N GLU A 97 15.39 2.81 26.28
CA GLU A 97 15.45 4.27 26.45
C GLU A 97 14.21 4.94 25.84
N ILE A 98 13.80 4.55 24.63
CA ILE A 98 12.61 5.10 23.97
C ILE A 98 11.34 4.84 24.78
N VAL A 99 11.18 3.64 25.34
CA VAL A 99 10.03 3.32 26.20
C VAL A 99 10.07 4.16 27.49
N SER A 100 11.21 4.19 28.16
CA SER A 100 11.32 4.79 29.50
C SER A 100 11.32 6.32 29.48
N GLU A 101 11.96 6.94 28.49
CA GLU A 101 12.07 8.40 28.36
C GLU A 101 10.95 8.97 27.51
N THR A 102 10.75 8.46 26.29
CA THR A 102 9.79 9.06 25.36
C THR A 102 8.37 8.67 25.67
N LEU A 103 8.08 7.37 25.76
CA LEU A 103 6.70 6.90 25.91
C LEU A 103 6.13 7.11 27.32
N LEU A 104 6.97 7.02 28.36
CA LEU A 104 6.51 7.19 29.75
C LEU A 104 6.68 8.62 30.30
N LYS A 105 7.74 9.33 29.91
CA LYS A 105 8.05 10.66 30.47
C LYS A 105 7.85 11.82 29.48
N ASN A 106 7.53 11.54 28.21
CA ASN A 106 7.47 12.51 27.13
C ASN A 106 8.80 13.26 26.88
N ASN A 107 9.93 12.64 27.23
CA ASN A 107 11.26 13.18 26.95
C ASN A 107 11.73 12.78 25.56
N VAL A 108 12.29 13.73 24.82
CA VAL A 108 12.84 13.49 23.48
C VAL A 108 14.31 13.08 23.58
N ILE A 109 14.68 12.03 22.84
CA ILE A 109 16.06 11.52 22.81
C ILE A 109 16.84 12.19 21.67
N ASP A 110 17.61 13.23 21.99
CA ASP A 110 18.32 14.08 21.02
C ASP A 110 19.28 13.33 20.07
N ARG A 111 19.88 12.23 20.54
CA ARG A 111 20.81 11.41 19.75
C ARG A 111 20.12 10.63 18.63
N LEU A 112 18.82 10.36 18.76
CA LEU A 112 18.01 9.63 17.78
C LEU A 112 17.29 10.54 16.79
N LEU A 113 17.27 11.84 17.06
CA LEU A 113 16.66 12.84 16.17
C LEU A 113 17.44 13.04 14.88
N TYR A 114 16.71 13.37 13.81
CA TYR A 114 17.33 13.88 12.59
C TYR A 114 18.10 15.16 12.88
N THR A 115 19.29 15.27 12.30
CA THR A 115 20.16 16.45 12.45
C THR A 115 20.36 17.06 11.08
N HIS A 116 19.95 18.31 10.92
CA HIS A 116 20.10 19.03 9.67
C HIS A 116 21.57 19.25 9.33
N LEU A 117 22.02 18.72 8.19
CA LEU A 117 23.45 18.66 7.83
C LEU A 117 24.11 20.05 7.72
N GLN A 118 23.34 21.08 7.39
CA GLN A 118 23.87 22.43 7.16
C GLN A 118 23.78 23.34 8.39
N THR A 119 22.79 23.14 9.26
CA THR A 119 22.50 24.04 10.38
C THR A 119 22.82 23.40 11.74
N GLY A 120 22.98 22.07 11.80
CA GLY A 120 23.12 21.32 13.05
C GLY A 120 21.82 21.20 13.85
N GLU A 121 20.72 21.76 13.36
CA GLU A 121 19.43 21.76 14.04
C GLU A 121 18.85 20.35 14.15
N LYS A 122 18.30 20.05 15.33
CA LYS A 122 17.62 18.79 15.61
C LYS A 122 16.14 18.93 15.24
N VAL A 123 15.64 17.98 14.46
CA VAL A 123 14.24 17.97 14.04
C VAL A 123 13.51 16.86 14.77
N ILE A 124 12.43 17.24 15.48
CA ILE A 124 11.65 16.33 16.33
C ILE A 124 10.59 15.61 15.51
N LYS A 125 9.81 16.32 14.70
CA LYS A 125 8.62 15.78 14.03
C LYS A 125 8.93 15.24 12.65
N GLU A 126 8.26 14.15 12.24
CA GLU A 126 8.41 13.57 10.90
C GLU A 126 8.12 14.62 9.80
N GLU A 127 7.02 15.38 9.91
CA GLU A 127 6.63 16.36 8.89
C GLU A 127 7.63 17.51 8.71
N ASP A 128 8.46 17.78 9.72
CA ASP A 128 9.44 18.87 9.70
C ASP A 128 10.79 18.44 9.13
N VAL A 129 11.06 17.13 9.01
CA VAL A 129 12.31 16.64 8.42
C VAL A 129 12.36 17.11 6.96
N PRO A 130 13.46 17.77 6.51
CA PRO A 130 13.53 18.33 5.15
C PRO A 130 13.20 17.33 4.04
N PHE A 131 13.58 16.06 4.24
CA PHE A 131 13.24 14.96 3.34
C PHE A 131 11.73 14.87 3.11
N TYR A 132 10.91 14.93 4.17
CA TYR A 132 9.45 14.81 4.10
C TYR A 132 8.76 16.13 3.78
N LYS A 133 9.23 17.23 4.38
CA LYS A 133 8.64 18.57 4.25
C LYS A 133 8.53 19.05 2.79
N GLY A 134 9.47 18.63 1.94
CA GLY A 134 9.48 18.97 0.51
C GLY A 134 8.59 18.09 -0.38
N GLN A 135 7.87 17.10 0.18
CA GLN A 135 7.13 16.11 -0.61
C GLN A 135 5.61 16.28 -0.53
N MET A 136 4.93 16.01 -1.65
CA MET A 136 3.48 15.79 -1.69
C MET A 136 3.20 14.29 -1.78
N ARG A 137 2.96 13.65 -0.64
CA ARG A 137 2.87 12.18 -0.51
C ARG A 137 1.46 11.64 -0.79
N VAL A 138 0.92 11.88 -2.00
CA VAL A 138 -0.46 11.48 -2.36
C VAL A 138 -0.69 9.97 -2.30
N ILE A 139 0.22 9.18 -2.88
CA ILE A 139 0.07 7.71 -2.97
C ILE A 139 0.75 7.04 -1.76
N PHE A 140 1.93 7.53 -1.39
CA PHE A 140 2.83 6.88 -0.42
C PHE A 140 2.60 7.31 1.04
N GLY A 141 1.81 8.36 1.28
CA GLY A 141 1.69 9.00 2.58
C GLY A 141 1.05 8.11 3.65
N ASN A 142 0.14 7.22 3.24
CA ASN A 142 -0.59 6.36 4.17
C ASN A 142 0.17 5.10 4.57
N ASN A 143 1.30 4.77 3.91
CA ASN A 143 2.10 3.59 4.24
C ASN A 143 2.55 3.58 5.71
N GLY A 144 2.84 4.75 6.29
CA GLY A 144 3.26 4.88 7.69
C GLY A 144 2.12 4.81 8.71
N LYS A 145 0.86 4.74 8.25
CA LYS A 145 -0.34 4.75 9.10
C LYS A 145 -0.97 3.36 9.27
N ILE A 146 -0.62 2.41 8.41
CA ILE A 146 -1.26 1.11 8.34
C ILE A 146 -0.26 -0.03 8.50
N ASP A 147 -0.70 -1.13 9.11
CA ASP A 147 -0.07 -2.42 8.90
C ASP A 147 -0.57 -3.00 7.56
N PRO A 148 0.32 -3.34 6.61
CA PRO A 148 -0.06 -3.83 5.30
C PRO A 148 -0.81 -5.17 5.32
N THR A 149 -0.80 -5.87 6.46
CA THR A 149 -1.43 -7.18 6.66
C THR A 149 -2.73 -7.11 7.45
N ILE A 150 -3.23 -5.91 7.77
CA ILE A 150 -4.48 -5.69 8.52
C ILE A 150 -5.41 -4.81 7.69
N ILE A 151 -6.46 -5.41 7.10
CA ILE A 151 -7.46 -4.68 6.30
C ILE A 151 -8.16 -3.57 7.09
N GLU A 152 -8.39 -3.79 8.39
CA GLU A 152 -9.03 -2.82 9.27
C GLU A 152 -8.21 -1.52 9.37
N ASP A 153 -6.88 -1.57 9.26
CA ASP A 153 -6.04 -0.36 9.21
C ASP A 153 -6.28 0.45 7.94
N TYR A 154 -6.43 -0.21 6.79
CA TYR A 154 -6.75 0.46 5.53
C TYR A 154 -8.16 1.07 5.55
N ILE A 155 -9.14 0.35 6.08
CA ILE A 155 -10.52 0.85 6.25
C ILE A 155 -10.56 2.05 7.19
N ALA A 156 -9.84 2.00 8.32
CA ALA A 156 -9.80 3.08 9.32
C ALA A 156 -9.33 4.42 8.74
N ILE A 157 -8.44 4.41 7.74
CA ILE A 157 -7.96 5.62 7.06
C ILE A 157 -8.82 6.03 5.86
N GLY A 158 -9.99 5.41 5.67
CA GLY A 158 -10.93 5.71 4.58
C GLY A 158 -10.77 4.83 3.34
N GLY A 159 -10.04 3.71 3.43
CA GLY A 159 -9.95 2.73 2.35
C GLY A 159 -11.31 2.15 1.94
N TYR A 160 -11.48 1.85 0.66
CA TYR A 160 -12.72 1.36 0.02
C TYR A 160 -13.88 2.36 -0.03
N THR A 161 -13.73 3.57 0.51
CA THR A 161 -14.77 4.61 0.38
C THR A 161 -14.90 5.11 -1.05
N ALA A 162 -13.79 5.19 -1.80
CA ALA A 162 -13.81 5.57 -3.20
C ALA A 162 -14.48 4.48 -4.04
N LEU A 163 -14.18 3.20 -3.76
CA LEU A 163 -14.87 2.07 -4.37
C LEU A 163 -16.38 2.11 -4.13
N ALA A 164 -16.81 2.26 -2.87
CA ALA A 164 -18.23 2.31 -2.51
C ALA A 164 -18.95 3.42 -3.30
N LYS A 165 -18.38 4.62 -3.31
CA LYS A 165 -18.90 5.77 -4.05
C LYS A 165 -18.98 5.50 -5.56
N VAL A 166 -17.94 4.89 -6.12
CA VAL A 166 -17.87 4.55 -7.55
C VAL A 166 -18.97 3.57 -7.95
N LEU A 167 -19.26 2.58 -7.12
CA LEU A 167 -20.26 1.56 -7.43
C LEU A 167 -21.70 2.04 -7.25
N THR A 168 -21.94 3.13 -6.50
CA THR A 168 -23.29 3.69 -6.28
C THR A 168 -23.59 4.91 -7.14
N ASP A 169 -22.65 5.85 -7.19
CA ASP A 169 -22.95 7.23 -7.62
C ASP A 169 -22.50 7.48 -9.06
N PHE A 170 -21.70 6.59 -9.63
CA PHE A 170 -21.08 6.80 -10.94
C PHE A 170 -21.40 5.66 -11.90
N SER A 171 -21.83 6.04 -13.10
CA SER A 171 -21.74 5.16 -14.24
C SER A 171 -20.27 4.95 -14.63
N PRO A 172 -19.92 3.82 -15.27
CA PRO A 172 -18.52 3.61 -15.62
C PRO A 172 -18.00 4.62 -16.67
N ALA A 173 -18.89 5.31 -17.40
CA ALA A 173 -18.49 6.36 -18.35
C ALA A 173 -18.05 7.64 -17.64
N GLU A 174 -18.73 8.02 -16.56
CA GLU A 174 -18.36 9.17 -15.72
C GLU A 174 -17.03 8.95 -14.99
N ILE A 175 -16.71 7.71 -14.62
CA ILE A 175 -15.40 7.36 -14.06
C ILE A 175 -14.31 7.60 -15.09
N ILE A 176 -14.47 7.06 -16.31
CA ILE A 176 -13.50 7.25 -17.39
C ILE A 176 -13.30 8.73 -17.70
N ASP A 177 -14.38 9.51 -17.77
CA ASP A 177 -14.32 10.96 -17.96
C ASP A 177 -13.59 11.67 -16.80
N SER A 178 -13.81 11.25 -15.55
CA SER A 178 -13.07 11.76 -14.39
C SER A 178 -11.57 11.47 -14.50
N ILE A 179 -11.18 10.25 -14.93
CA ILE A 179 -9.77 9.91 -15.17
C ILE A 179 -9.18 10.76 -16.30
N LYS A 180 -9.92 11.00 -17.39
CA LYS A 180 -9.49 11.88 -18.48
C LYS A 180 -9.28 13.31 -18.01
N LYS A 181 -10.22 13.87 -17.25
CA LYS A 181 -10.15 15.21 -16.66
C LYS A 181 -8.96 15.36 -15.72
N SER A 182 -8.61 14.30 -14.97
CA SER A 182 -7.43 14.29 -14.10
C SER A 182 -6.10 14.39 -14.86
N ARG A 183 -6.10 14.10 -16.17
CA ARG A 183 -4.91 13.98 -17.02
C ARG A 183 -3.90 12.96 -16.49
N LEU A 184 -4.37 11.92 -15.80
CA LEU A 184 -3.53 10.83 -15.35
C LEU A 184 -2.85 10.16 -16.56
N ARG A 185 -1.55 9.92 -16.43
CA ARG A 185 -0.71 9.25 -17.43
C ARG A 185 -0.16 7.96 -16.84
N GLY A 186 0.12 6.98 -17.71
CA GLY A 186 0.78 5.74 -17.32
C GLY A 186 2.11 6.01 -16.62
N ARG A 187 2.29 5.43 -15.43
CA ARG A 187 3.47 5.68 -14.57
C ARG A 187 4.63 4.71 -14.78
N GLY A 188 4.44 3.65 -15.56
CA GLY A 188 5.52 2.74 -16.00
C GLY A 188 6.37 3.29 -17.16
N GLY A 189 6.66 4.59 -17.18
CA GLY A 189 7.54 5.23 -18.18
C GLY A 189 6.86 5.70 -19.48
N GLY A 190 6.01 4.89 -20.10
CA GLY A 190 5.43 5.22 -21.43
C GLY A 190 4.50 6.46 -21.46
N GLY A 191 3.95 6.87 -20.32
CA GLY A 191 3.22 8.13 -20.21
C GLY A 191 1.95 8.25 -21.07
N PHE A 192 1.36 7.14 -21.52
CA PHE A 192 0.12 7.19 -22.29
C PHE A 192 -1.05 7.67 -21.42
N PRO A 193 -1.98 8.50 -21.91
CA PRO A 193 -3.13 8.98 -21.12
C PRO A 193 -4.00 7.81 -20.63
N ALA A 194 -4.14 7.68 -19.30
CA ALA A 194 -4.81 6.55 -18.68
C ALA A 194 -6.30 6.48 -19.06
N GLY A 195 -7.00 7.61 -19.07
CA GLY A 195 -8.42 7.67 -19.42
C GLY A 195 -8.71 7.29 -20.87
N ILE A 196 -7.81 7.60 -21.81
CA ILE A 196 -7.92 7.13 -23.20
C ILE A 196 -7.74 5.61 -23.25
N LYS A 197 -6.74 5.07 -22.53
CA LYS A 197 -6.51 3.62 -22.47
C LYS A 197 -7.74 2.87 -21.92
N TRP A 198 -8.36 3.40 -20.87
CA TRP A 198 -9.55 2.79 -20.27
C TRP A 198 -10.75 2.84 -21.19
N GLU A 199 -11.00 3.97 -21.85
CA GLU A 199 -12.07 4.08 -22.86
C GLU A 199 -11.85 3.10 -24.01
N SER A 200 -10.66 3.07 -24.60
CA SER A 200 -10.37 2.16 -25.72
C SER A 200 -10.55 0.69 -25.33
N CYS A 201 -10.23 0.31 -24.09
CA CYS A 201 -10.46 -1.05 -23.61
C CYS A 201 -11.95 -1.35 -23.42
N ARG A 202 -12.72 -0.38 -22.93
CA ARG A 202 -14.16 -0.55 -22.72
C ARG A 202 -14.94 -0.64 -24.02
N ASP A 203 -14.56 0.17 -25.00
CA ASP A 203 -15.20 0.26 -26.31
C ASP A 203 -14.75 -0.89 -27.25
N ALA A 204 -13.76 -1.68 -26.83
CA ALA A 204 -13.29 -2.81 -27.60
C ALA A 204 -14.39 -3.88 -27.74
N PRO A 205 -14.52 -4.53 -28.91
CA PRO A 205 -15.44 -5.64 -29.08
C PRO A 205 -14.95 -6.86 -28.29
N GLY A 206 -15.87 -7.59 -27.67
CA GLY A 206 -15.58 -8.82 -26.95
C GLY A 206 -16.45 -8.96 -25.71
N ASP A 207 -16.56 -10.18 -25.19
CA ASP A 207 -17.38 -10.49 -24.01
C ASP A 207 -16.58 -10.38 -22.70
N LYS A 208 -15.25 -10.26 -22.80
CA LYS A 208 -14.35 -10.22 -21.64
C LYS A 208 -13.27 -9.15 -21.77
N HIS A 209 -13.11 -8.40 -20.69
CA HIS A 209 -12.01 -7.47 -20.48
C HIS A 209 -11.24 -7.87 -19.23
N TYR A 210 -9.95 -7.53 -19.17
CA TYR A 210 -9.08 -7.87 -18.05
C TYR A 210 -8.36 -6.64 -17.51
N VAL A 211 -8.19 -6.58 -16.19
CA VAL A 211 -7.31 -5.60 -15.55
C VAL A 211 -5.99 -6.26 -15.18
N VAL A 212 -4.91 -5.84 -15.82
CA VAL A 212 -3.57 -6.36 -15.51
C VAL A 212 -2.73 -5.28 -14.83
N CYS A 213 -2.34 -5.53 -13.58
CA CYS A 213 -1.34 -4.76 -12.86
C CYS A 213 0.06 -5.32 -13.18
N ASN A 214 0.85 -4.53 -13.89
CA ASN A 214 2.25 -4.84 -14.16
C ASN A 214 3.10 -4.37 -12.99
N ALA A 215 3.55 -5.32 -12.16
CA ALA A 215 4.45 -5.11 -11.04
C ALA A 215 5.78 -5.88 -11.23
N ASP A 216 6.25 -5.96 -12.48
CA ASP A 216 7.55 -6.54 -12.78
C ASP A 216 8.70 -5.61 -12.35
N GLU A 217 8.48 -4.28 -12.35
CA GLU A 217 9.40 -3.20 -11.89
C GLU A 217 10.89 -3.57 -12.12
N GLY A 218 11.21 -3.94 -13.36
CA GLY A 218 12.52 -4.51 -13.72
C GLY A 218 13.68 -3.53 -13.64
N ASP A 219 13.39 -2.23 -13.75
CA ASP A 219 14.38 -1.17 -13.95
C ASP A 219 15.29 -0.98 -12.72
N PRO A 220 16.63 -0.92 -12.91
CA PRO A 220 17.55 -0.64 -11.81
C PRO A 220 17.24 0.69 -11.12
N GLY A 221 17.10 0.65 -9.80
CA GLY A 221 16.79 1.82 -8.98
C GLY A 221 15.30 2.14 -8.84
N ALA A 222 14.41 1.42 -9.55
CA ALA A 222 12.98 1.47 -9.30
C ALA A 222 12.60 0.57 -8.12
N TYR A 223 11.76 1.08 -7.22
CA TYR A 223 11.21 0.35 -6.06
C TYR A 223 9.90 0.96 -5.55
N MET A 224 9.27 1.83 -6.35
CA MET A 224 8.03 2.50 -6.00
C MET A 224 6.86 1.52 -5.97
N ASP A 225 6.78 0.64 -6.96
CA ASP A 225 5.71 -0.37 -7.06
C ASP A 225 5.88 -1.40 -5.96
N ARG A 226 7.12 -1.90 -5.76
CA ARG A 226 7.47 -2.76 -4.62
C ARG A 226 6.99 -2.16 -3.31
N SER A 227 7.35 -0.90 -3.07
CA SER A 227 7.08 -0.26 -1.78
C SER A 227 5.59 -0.05 -1.51
N LEU A 228 4.77 0.10 -2.56
CA LEU A 228 3.31 0.15 -2.44
C LEU A 228 2.71 -1.24 -2.23
N LEU A 229 3.13 -2.27 -2.97
CA LEU A 229 2.62 -3.63 -2.78
C LEU A 229 3.02 -4.22 -1.42
N GLU A 230 4.21 -3.88 -0.93
CA GLU A 230 4.66 -4.27 0.41
C GLU A 230 3.94 -3.48 1.50
N GLY A 231 3.74 -2.17 1.31
CA GLY A 231 3.32 -1.27 2.39
C GLY A 231 1.83 -0.91 2.43
N ASN A 232 1.14 -1.02 1.31
CA ASN A 232 -0.29 -0.72 1.18
C ASN A 232 -0.91 -1.46 -0.02
N PRO A 233 -0.92 -2.81 0.00
CA PRO A 233 -1.46 -3.61 -1.10
C PRO A 233 -2.94 -3.28 -1.38
N HIS A 234 -3.71 -2.99 -0.34
CA HIS A 234 -5.13 -2.64 -0.44
C HIS A 234 -5.40 -1.42 -1.34
N SER A 235 -4.51 -0.41 -1.35
CA SER A 235 -4.64 0.73 -2.27
C SER A 235 -4.51 0.37 -3.75
N VAL A 236 -3.66 -0.61 -4.06
CA VAL A 236 -3.50 -1.11 -5.42
C VAL A 236 -4.72 -1.92 -5.83
N LEU A 237 -5.19 -2.79 -4.92
CA LEU A 237 -6.39 -3.62 -5.14
C LEU A 237 -7.63 -2.76 -5.34
N GLU A 238 -7.85 -1.73 -4.51
CA GLU A 238 -8.97 -0.79 -4.66
C GLU A 238 -8.92 -0.07 -6.03
N GLY A 239 -7.74 0.38 -6.45
CA GLY A 239 -7.55 0.97 -7.78
C GLY A 239 -7.87 0.00 -8.93
N MET A 240 -7.50 -1.28 -8.80
CA MET A 240 -7.84 -2.31 -9.77
C MET A 240 -9.35 -2.57 -9.83
N MET A 241 -10.04 -2.60 -8.69
CA MET A 241 -11.49 -2.78 -8.62
C MET A 241 -12.24 -1.63 -9.28
N ILE A 242 -11.83 -0.38 -9.02
CA ILE A 242 -12.40 0.81 -9.67
C ILE A 242 -12.16 0.75 -11.19
N GLY A 243 -10.94 0.39 -11.61
CA GLY A 243 -10.61 0.23 -13.02
C GLY A 243 -11.41 -0.88 -13.70
N ALA A 244 -11.63 -2.00 -13.00
CA ALA A 244 -12.41 -3.13 -13.50
C ALA A 244 -13.87 -2.75 -13.72
N TYR A 245 -14.50 -2.08 -12.74
CA TYR A 245 -15.84 -1.56 -12.90
C TYR A 245 -15.93 -0.57 -14.07
N ALA A 246 -14.95 0.34 -14.18
CA ALA A 246 -14.88 1.34 -15.26
C ALA A 246 -14.89 0.71 -16.67
N ILE A 247 -14.12 -0.37 -16.88
CA ILE A 247 -13.97 -1.02 -18.19
C ILE A 247 -14.93 -2.19 -18.41
N GLY A 248 -15.71 -2.59 -17.39
CA GLY A 248 -16.59 -3.77 -17.46
C GLY A 248 -15.85 -5.10 -17.39
N SER A 249 -14.79 -5.18 -16.58
CA SER A 249 -14.03 -6.40 -16.31
C SER A 249 -14.48 -7.07 -15.00
N ASP A 250 -14.50 -8.41 -14.99
CA ASP A 250 -14.73 -9.23 -13.80
C ASP A 250 -13.48 -10.01 -13.35
N GLU A 251 -12.35 -9.85 -14.05
CA GLU A 251 -11.11 -10.60 -13.81
C GLU A 251 -9.87 -9.70 -13.84
N GLY A 252 -9.07 -9.80 -12.78
CA GLY A 252 -7.84 -9.05 -12.60
C GLY A 252 -6.62 -9.95 -12.38
N TYR A 253 -5.46 -9.48 -12.84
CA TYR A 253 -4.18 -10.14 -12.61
C TYR A 253 -3.16 -9.14 -12.06
N ILE A 254 -2.40 -9.56 -11.05
CA ILE A 254 -1.20 -8.87 -10.62
C ILE A 254 -0.01 -9.73 -11.01
N TYR A 255 0.79 -9.23 -11.96
CA TYR A 255 2.04 -9.88 -12.34
C TYR A 255 3.18 -9.27 -11.53
N VAL A 256 3.68 -10.01 -10.55
CA VAL A 256 4.75 -9.57 -9.65
C VAL A 256 6.04 -10.30 -10.00
N ARG A 257 7.14 -9.56 -10.14
CA ARG A 257 8.44 -10.20 -10.39
C ARG A 257 8.85 -11.20 -9.31
N ASN A 258 9.69 -12.15 -9.67
CA ASN A 258 10.14 -13.22 -8.76
C ASN A 258 10.88 -12.67 -7.53
N GLU A 259 11.58 -11.54 -7.68
CA GLU A 259 12.49 -10.97 -6.69
C GLU A 259 11.77 -10.23 -5.55
N TYR A 260 10.44 -10.09 -5.57
CA TYR A 260 9.66 -9.37 -4.54
C TYR A 260 8.78 -10.30 -3.68
N PRO A 261 9.37 -11.17 -2.84
CA PRO A 261 8.61 -12.14 -2.04
C PRO A 261 7.70 -11.48 -0.98
N ILE A 262 8.09 -10.34 -0.42
CA ILE A 262 7.26 -9.62 0.57
C ILE A 262 6.01 -9.04 -0.10
N ALA A 263 6.15 -8.47 -1.31
CA ALA A 263 5.01 -7.99 -2.08
C ALA A 263 4.01 -9.13 -2.38
N VAL A 264 4.49 -10.28 -2.87
CA VAL A 264 3.63 -11.45 -3.14
C VAL A 264 2.90 -11.90 -1.88
N LYS A 265 3.60 -11.97 -0.74
CA LYS A 265 3.01 -12.34 0.56
C LYS A 265 1.92 -11.35 0.98
N ASN A 266 2.22 -10.06 1.01
CA ASN A 266 1.30 -9.04 1.55
C ASN A 266 0.08 -8.86 0.64
N VAL A 267 0.27 -8.86 -0.68
CA VAL A 267 -0.84 -8.87 -1.65
C VAL A 267 -1.69 -10.12 -1.51
N GLY A 268 -1.09 -11.29 -1.32
CA GLY A 268 -1.82 -12.54 -1.07
C GLY A 268 -2.69 -12.48 0.19
N ILE A 269 -2.16 -11.93 1.29
CA ILE A 269 -2.92 -11.69 2.52
C ILE A 269 -4.07 -10.72 2.27
N ALA A 270 -3.81 -9.61 1.58
CA ALA A 270 -4.81 -8.60 1.28
C ALA A 270 -5.96 -9.15 0.42
N ILE A 271 -5.64 -9.91 -0.64
CA ILE A 271 -6.65 -10.59 -1.47
C ILE A 271 -7.46 -11.59 -0.64
N TYR A 272 -6.80 -12.38 0.22
CA TYR A 272 -7.50 -13.30 1.12
C TYR A 272 -8.48 -12.54 2.03
N GLN A 273 -8.04 -11.46 2.67
CA GLN A 273 -8.90 -10.63 3.52
C GLN A 273 -10.10 -10.05 2.76
N LEU A 274 -9.92 -9.59 1.53
CA LEU A 274 -11.02 -9.06 0.72
C LEU A 274 -12.05 -10.12 0.35
N ARG A 275 -11.60 -11.34 0.02
CA ARG A 275 -12.51 -12.46 -0.25
C ARG A 275 -13.28 -12.86 1.00
N GLU A 276 -12.58 -12.97 2.14
CA GLU A 276 -13.20 -13.32 3.43
C GLU A 276 -14.25 -12.29 3.88
N CYS A 277 -13.99 -10.99 3.63
CA CYS A 277 -14.94 -9.94 3.99
C CYS A 277 -15.96 -9.62 2.88
N GLY A 278 -15.94 -10.29 1.73
CA GLY A 278 -16.92 -10.08 0.65
C GLY A 278 -16.69 -8.84 -0.22
N LEU A 279 -15.55 -8.16 -0.06
CA LEU A 279 -15.15 -7.05 -0.92
C LEU A 279 -14.45 -7.52 -2.22
N LEU A 280 -14.22 -8.81 -2.40
CA LEU A 280 -13.76 -9.40 -3.66
C LEU A 280 -14.55 -10.68 -3.94
N GLY A 281 -14.84 -10.96 -5.21
CA GLY A 281 -15.69 -12.07 -5.64
C GLY A 281 -16.99 -11.59 -6.27
N ALA A 282 -18.11 -12.21 -5.89
CA ALA A 282 -19.42 -11.92 -6.45
C ALA A 282 -20.20 -10.89 -5.62
N ASN A 283 -21.00 -10.06 -6.30
CA ASN A 283 -21.94 -9.12 -5.68
C ASN A 283 -21.29 -8.19 -4.63
N ILE A 284 -20.16 -7.60 -4.99
CA ILE A 284 -19.38 -6.70 -4.13
C ILE A 284 -20.28 -5.55 -3.66
N LEU A 285 -20.36 -5.37 -2.34
CA LEU A 285 -21.20 -4.36 -1.68
C LEU A 285 -22.69 -4.41 -2.08
N GLY A 286 -23.18 -5.57 -2.55
CA GLY A 286 -24.60 -5.74 -2.88
C GLY A 286 -25.02 -5.07 -4.19
N THR A 287 -24.05 -4.64 -5.00
CA THR A 287 -24.27 -3.84 -6.21
C THR A 287 -24.46 -4.68 -7.49
N GLY A 288 -24.30 -6.00 -7.39
CA GLY A 288 -24.23 -6.90 -8.53
C GLY A 288 -22.87 -6.91 -9.24
N PHE A 289 -21.96 -5.99 -8.92
CA PHE A 289 -20.60 -5.99 -9.46
C PHE A 289 -19.84 -7.23 -8.99
N LYS A 290 -19.13 -7.89 -9.92
CA LYS A 290 -18.25 -9.02 -9.65
C LYS A 290 -16.84 -8.69 -10.12
N PHE A 291 -15.86 -9.03 -9.31
CA PHE A 291 -14.46 -8.91 -9.67
C PHE A 291 -13.62 -9.81 -8.79
N ASP A 292 -12.69 -10.57 -9.39
CA ASP A 292 -11.72 -11.35 -8.64
C ASP A 292 -10.30 -11.15 -9.18
N ILE A 293 -9.29 -11.36 -8.33
CA ILE A 293 -7.89 -11.06 -8.64
C ILE A 293 -7.01 -12.29 -8.38
N MET A 294 -6.14 -12.58 -9.35
CA MET A 294 -5.09 -13.60 -9.22
C MET A 294 -3.71 -12.96 -9.18
N VAL A 295 -2.82 -13.52 -8.37
CA VAL A 295 -1.39 -13.13 -8.34
C VAL A 295 -0.60 -14.12 -9.16
N ASN A 296 0.14 -13.63 -10.14
CA ASN A 296 1.09 -14.40 -10.93
C ASN A 296 2.50 -13.94 -10.62
N ARG A 297 3.36 -14.90 -10.28
CA ARG A 297 4.78 -14.63 -10.03
C ARG A 297 5.56 -14.82 -11.32
N GLY A 298 6.29 -13.79 -11.73
CA GLY A 298 7.10 -13.82 -12.94
C GLY A 298 8.27 -14.80 -12.86
N GLY A 299 8.80 -15.19 -14.03
CA GLY A 299 9.92 -16.13 -14.15
C GLY A 299 11.32 -15.50 -13.98
N GLY A 300 11.42 -14.23 -13.59
CA GLY A 300 12.70 -13.50 -13.46
C GLY A 300 13.24 -12.89 -14.77
N ALA A 301 12.37 -12.71 -15.77
CA ALA A 301 12.74 -12.16 -17.07
C ALA A 301 12.38 -10.66 -17.17
N PHE A 302 13.39 -9.79 -17.25
CA PHE A 302 13.21 -8.32 -17.38
C PHE A 302 12.30 -7.90 -18.56
N VAL A 303 12.34 -8.65 -19.66
CA VAL A 303 11.50 -8.38 -20.84
C VAL A 303 10.00 -8.49 -20.54
N CYS A 304 9.60 -9.26 -19.51
CA CYS A 304 8.20 -9.37 -19.10
C CYS A 304 7.64 -8.09 -18.47
N GLY A 305 8.45 -7.04 -18.25
CA GLY A 305 7.94 -5.70 -18.00
C GLY A 305 7.26 -5.08 -19.23
N GLU A 306 7.55 -5.56 -20.44
CA GLU A 306 6.86 -5.15 -21.68
C GLU A 306 5.45 -5.76 -21.74
N SER A 307 4.45 -4.95 -22.07
CA SER A 307 3.03 -5.33 -21.99
C SER A 307 2.63 -6.64 -22.70
N THR A 308 3.14 -6.90 -23.90
CA THR A 308 2.78 -8.11 -24.66
C THR A 308 3.56 -9.33 -24.22
N ALA A 309 4.83 -9.15 -23.83
CA ALA A 309 5.63 -10.21 -23.20
C ALA A 309 5.02 -10.64 -21.85
N LEU A 310 4.53 -9.67 -21.06
CA LEU A 310 3.81 -9.93 -19.82
C LEU A 310 2.56 -10.79 -20.05
N MET A 311 1.73 -10.41 -21.03
CA MET A 311 0.52 -11.17 -21.39
C MET A 311 0.87 -12.60 -21.82
N ALA A 312 1.90 -12.77 -22.67
CA ALA A 312 2.37 -14.09 -23.06
C ALA A 312 2.82 -14.93 -21.84
N SER A 313 3.53 -14.32 -20.89
CA SER A 313 3.93 -14.99 -19.66
C SER A 313 2.74 -15.38 -18.77
N LEU A 314 1.69 -14.54 -18.70
CA LEU A 314 0.45 -14.87 -18.00
C LEU A 314 -0.29 -16.04 -18.65
N GLU A 315 -0.22 -16.16 -19.97
CA GLU A 315 -0.77 -17.27 -20.76
C GLU A 315 0.08 -18.56 -20.66
N GLY A 316 1.17 -18.56 -19.88
CA GLY A 316 2.08 -19.69 -19.73
C GLY A 316 3.01 -19.91 -20.93
N GLN A 317 3.14 -18.92 -21.81
CA GLN A 317 4.04 -18.92 -22.96
C GLN A 317 5.38 -18.25 -22.62
N ALA A 318 6.35 -18.36 -23.53
CA ALA A 318 7.57 -17.58 -23.44
C ALA A 318 7.25 -16.07 -23.51
N GLY A 319 7.86 -15.27 -22.64
CA GLY A 319 7.66 -13.82 -22.53
C GLY A 319 8.33 -13.05 -23.67
N GLU A 320 7.93 -13.30 -24.91
CA GLU A 320 8.46 -12.62 -26.09
C GLU A 320 7.52 -11.49 -26.53
N PRO A 321 8.03 -10.26 -26.77
CA PRO A 321 7.22 -9.17 -27.28
C PRO A 321 6.60 -9.52 -28.64
N ARG A 322 5.33 -9.16 -28.83
CA ARG A 322 4.61 -9.34 -30.10
C ARG A 322 4.45 -8.01 -30.83
N ALA A 323 4.22 -8.09 -32.15
CA ALA A 323 3.98 -6.93 -32.98
C ALA A 323 2.66 -6.23 -32.60
N LYS A 324 2.75 -4.98 -32.12
CA LYS A 324 1.62 -4.24 -31.52
C LYS A 324 0.49 -3.82 -32.47
N HIS A 325 0.68 -3.97 -33.77
CA HIS A 325 -0.34 -3.71 -34.80
C HIS A 325 -1.21 -4.95 -35.08
N ILE A 326 -0.90 -6.08 -34.45
CA ILE A 326 -1.69 -7.31 -34.53
C ILE A 326 -2.47 -7.42 -33.22
N HIS A 327 -3.76 -7.08 -33.26
CA HIS A 327 -4.70 -7.32 -32.17
C HIS A 327 -5.40 -8.65 -32.47
N THR A 328 -4.95 -9.73 -31.84
CA THR A 328 -5.60 -11.06 -31.88
C THR A 328 -6.56 -11.22 -30.72
#